data_AF-A0A1T4VS69-F1
#
_entry.id   AF-A0A1T4VS69-F1
#
_cell.length_a   1.000
_cell.length_b   1.000
_cell.length_c   1.000
_cell.angle_alpha   90.00
_cell.angle_beta   90.00
_cell.angle_gamma   90.00
#
_symmetry.space_group_name_H-M   'P 1'
#
loop_
_entity.id
_entity.type
_entity.pdbx_description
1 polymer ?
#
loop_
_entity_poly.entity_id
_entity_poly.type
_entity_poly.pdbx_seq_one_letter_code
_entity_poly.pdbx_strand_id
1 'polypeptide(L)'
;MQARHYPLQFLFVLVCLLGLLSLTACSQSTEQNARQVANEFWEAILQEDMEKAKALTTWDSTQYLSLLQNKKMSARRFETGELKIENGLAEVATVLYGGDKGELQIPLRTVLSLHDNRWLVDVQKTLGSMVSGAMGAVVDQLNSFMQESLKGLDSSLSENIDKLGKSLEESMNQLQKDLAKPPVNPTPAPPPDSSAQPI
;
A
#
# COMPACT_ATOMS: atom_id res chain seq x y z
N MET A 1 -19.47 57.76 -43.14
CA MET A 1 -18.53 57.23 -42.14
C MET A 1 -19.34 56.43 -41.13
N GLN A 2 -19.31 55.09 -41.21
CA GLN A 2 -20.02 54.22 -40.25
C GLN A 2 -18.99 53.56 -39.35
N ALA A 3 -18.94 53.99 -38.09
CA ALA A 3 -18.14 53.37 -37.06
C ALA A 3 -18.80 52.04 -36.66
N ARG A 4 -18.15 50.94 -37.07
CA ARG A 4 -18.55 49.58 -36.77
C ARG A 4 -18.35 49.30 -35.26
N HIS A 5 -19.45 49.29 -34.49
CA HIS A 5 -19.48 48.84 -33.09
C HIS A 5 -19.32 47.31 -32.98
N TYR A 6 -18.10 46.80 -33.11
CA TYR A 6 -17.78 45.36 -32.96
C TYR A 6 -16.78 44.97 -31.83
N PRO A 7 -16.05 45.86 -31.12
CA PRO A 7 -14.99 45.39 -30.23
C PRO A 7 -15.51 44.76 -28.93
N LEU A 8 -16.67 45.21 -28.43
CA LEU A 8 -17.21 44.75 -27.15
C LEU A 8 -17.85 43.35 -27.23
N GLN A 9 -18.55 43.06 -28.34
CA GLN A 9 -19.14 41.74 -28.57
C GLN A 9 -18.08 40.65 -28.80
N PHE A 10 -17.00 40.98 -29.51
CA PHE A 10 -15.90 40.05 -29.76
C PHE A 10 -15.15 39.71 -28.45
N LEU A 11 -14.96 40.71 -27.58
CA LEU A 11 -14.33 40.52 -26.27
C LEU A 11 -15.20 39.65 -25.34
N PHE A 12 -16.52 39.84 -25.35
CA PHE A 12 -17.45 39.02 -24.55
C PHE A 12 -17.46 37.55 -25.01
N VAL A 13 -17.44 37.31 -26.32
CA VAL A 13 -17.36 35.96 -26.90
C VAL A 13 -16.02 35.29 -26.56
N LEU A 14 -14.90 36.02 -26.62
CA LEU A 14 -13.57 35.51 -26.26
C LEU A 14 -13.49 35.12 -24.77
N VAL A 15 -14.08 35.93 -23.88
CA VAL A 15 -14.12 35.64 -22.43
C VAL A 15 -15.01 34.43 -22.13
N CYS A 16 -16.17 34.30 -22.79
CA CYS A 16 -17.00 33.10 -22.67
C CYS A 16 -16.29 31.85 -23.21
N LEU A 17 -15.54 31.96 -24.31
CA LEU A 17 -14.76 30.86 -24.88
C LEU A 17 -13.63 30.42 -23.93
N LEU A 18 -12.92 31.37 -23.32
CA LEU A 18 -11.89 31.09 -22.31
C LEU A 18 -12.47 30.45 -21.04
N GLY A 19 -13.65 30.89 -20.60
CA GLY A 19 -14.34 30.33 -19.44
C GLY A 19 -14.84 28.90 -19.66
N LEU A 20 -15.19 28.52 -20.89
CA LEU A 20 -15.60 27.16 -21.23
C LEU A 20 -14.40 26.18 -21.30
N LEU A 21 -13.21 26.68 -21.66
CA LEU A 21 -11.97 25.88 -21.75
C LEU A 21 -11.41 25.49 -20.37
N SER A 22 -11.68 26.26 -19.32
CA SER A 22 -11.17 25.97 -17.97
C SER A 22 -11.92 24.83 -17.26
N LEU A 23 -13.16 24.51 -17.65
CA LEU A 23 -13.91 23.41 -17.01
C LEU A 23 -13.47 22.02 -17.47
N THR A 24 -12.90 21.87 -18.67
CA THR A 24 -12.48 20.56 -19.20
C THR A 24 -11.09 20.13 -18.71
N ALA A 25 -10.33 21.00 -18.03
CA ALA A 25 -8.98 20.70 -17.57
C ALA A 25 -8.93 19.89 -16.25
N CYS A 26 -10.03 19.89 -15.46
CA CYS A 26 -10.02 19.23 -14.15
C CYS A 26 -10.25 17.71 -14.19
N SER A 27 -10.81 17.15 -15.26
CA SER A 27 -11.04 15.70 -15.37
C SER A 27 -9.84 14.95 -15.95
N GLN A 28 -9.12 15.57 -16.87
CA GLN A 28 -7.97 14.94 -17.55
C GLN A 28 -6.77 14.74 -16.62
N SER A 29 -6.62 15.57 -15.58
CA SER A 29 -5.51 15.47 -14.63
C SER A 29 -5.49 14.16 -13.85
N THR A 30 -6.66 13.64 -13.46
CA THR A 30 -6.75 12.43 -12.63
C THR A 30 -6.44 11.16 -13.45
N GLU A 31 -6.97 11.09 -14.68
CA GLU A 31 -6.69 9.99 -15.61
C GLU A 31 -5.22 9.96 -16.04
N GLN A 32 -4.67 11.13 -16.40
CA GLN A 32 -3.27 11.24 -16.79
C GLN A 32 -2.33 10.86 -15.63
N ASN A 33 -2.69 11.22 -14.40
CA ASN A 33 -1.90 10.87 -13.21
C ASN A 33 -1.87 9.35 -12.95
N ALA A 34 -3.01 8.66 -13.02
CA ALA A 34 -3.07 7.20 -12.82
C ALA A 34 -2.20 6.44 -13.85
N ARG A 35 -2.31 6.82 -15.13
CA ARG A 35 -1.48 6.23 -16.20
C ARG A 35 0.00 6.53 -16.00
N GLN A 36 0.33 7.75 -15.59
CA GLN A 36 1.71 8.15 -15.33
C GLN A 36 2.32 7.29 -14.22
N VAL A 37 1.62 7.12 -13.10
CA VAL A 37 2.07 6.26 -11.99
C VAL A 37 2.30 4.82 -12.46
N ALA A 38 1.38 4.27 -13.26
CA ALA A 38 1.55 2.93 -13.83
C ALA A 38 2.79 2.81 -14.72
N ASN A 39 3.06 3.82 -15.57
CA ASN A 39 4.23 3.84 -16.43
C ASN A 39 5.53 3.96 -15.62
N GLU A 40 5.58 4.88 -14.66
CA GLU A 40 6.75 5.08 -13.80
C GLU A 40 7.06 3.84 -12.97
N PHE A 41 6.02 3.11 -12.54
CA PHE A 41 6.17 1.85 -11.84
C PHE A 41 6.85 0.80 -12.71
N TRP A 42 6.32 0.54 -13.92
CA TRP A 42 6.93 -0.46 -14.81
C TRP A 42 8.31 -0.05 -15.29
N GLU A 43 8.56 1.23 -15.52
CA GLU A 43 9.89 1.74 -15.80
C GLU A 43 10.86 1.46 -14.65
N ALA A 44 10.45 1.71 -13.40
CA ALA A 44 11.25 1.39 -12.23
C ALA A 44 11.53 -0.12 -12.11
N ILE A 45 10.55 -0.97 -12.40
CA ILE A 45 10.74 -2.43 -12.43
C ILE A 45 11.76 -2.83 -13.51
N LEU A 46 11.66 -2.28 -14.72
CA LEU A 46 12.59 -2.57 -15.82
C LEU A 46 14.01 -2.05 -15.57
N GLN A 47 14.15 -0.94 -14.86
CA GLN A 47 15.43 -0.33 -14.49
C GLN A 47 16.04 -0.91 -13.21
N GLU A 48 15.39 -1.92 -12.61
CA GLU A 48 15.77 -2.51 -11.32
C GLU A 48 15.78 -1.49 -10.15
N ASP A 49 15.07 -0.35 -10.29
CA ASP A 49 14.93 0.68 -9.27
C ASP A 49 13.80 0.35 -8.29
N MET A 50 14.11 -0.54 -7.35
CA MET A 50 13.13 -1.06 -6.40
C MET A 50 12.70 -0.05 -5.34
N GLU A 51 13.54 0.95 -5.04
CA GLU A 51 13.16 2.02 -4.12
C GLU A 51 12.09 2.92 -4.75
N LYS A 52 12.25 3.26 -6.04
CA LYS A 52 11.22 3.98 -6.79
C LYS A 52 9.95 3.14 -6.97
N ALA A 53 10.09 1.87 -7.33
CA ALA A 53 8.94 0.98 -7.46
C ALA A 53 8.15 0.90 -6.14
N LYS A 54 8.84 0.74 -5.00
CA LYS A 54 8.24 0.72 -3.67
C LYS A 54 7.51 2.03 -3.35
N ALA A 55 8.09 3.18 -3.67
CA ALA A 55 7.46 4.48 -3.45
C ALA A 55 6.15 4.69 -4.24
N LEU A 56 5.97 3.96 -5.34
CA LEU A 56 4.79 4.00 -6.21
C LEU A 56 3.74 2.93 -5.85
N THR A 57 3.98 2.10 -4.83
CA THR A 57 3.08 1.01 -4.45
C THR A 57 2.32 1.29 -3.17
N THR A 58 1.19 0.60 -3.00
CA THR A 58 0.49 0.60 -1.72
C THR A 58 1.34 -0.12 -0.66
N TRP A 59 1.29 0.38 0.57
CA TRP A 59 2.07 -0.16 1.68
C TRP A 59 1.80 -1.66 1.91
N ASP A 60 0.54 -2.06 1.80
CA ASP A 60 0.08 -3.44 2.00
C ASP A 60 0.49 -4.39 0.86
N SER A 61 0.86 -3.87 -0.32
CA SER A 61 1.26 -4.70 -1.46
C SER A 61 2.78 -4.72 -1.72
N THR A 62 3.57 -3.96 -0.96
CA THR A 62 5.03 -3.86 -1.15
C THR A 62 5.75 -5.22 -1.08
N GLN A 63 5.29 -6.15 -0.24
CA GLN A 63 5.91 -7.48 -0.08
C GLN A 63 5.92 -8.32 -1.36
N TYR A 64 4.98 -8.06 -2.28
CA TYR A 64 4.83 -8.79 -3.54
C TYR A 64 5.78 -8.28 -4.65
N LEU A 65 6.48 -7.15 -4.44
CA LEU A 65 7.48 -6.63 -5.39
C LEU A 65 8.59 -7.65 -5.69
N SER A 66 8.94 -8.47 -4.70
CA SER A 66 9.93 -9.54 -4.84
C SER A 66 9.58 -10.57 -5.93
N LEU A 67 8.28 -10.74 -6.24
CA LEU A 67 7.80 -11.64 -7.28
C LEU A 67 8.09 -11.11 -8.69
N LEU A 68 8.13 -9.78 -8.85
CA LEU A 68 8.45 -9.11 -10.11
C LEU A 68 9.96 -9.13 -10.42
N GLN A 69 10.81 -9.28 -9.40
CA GLN A 69 12.27 -9.37 -9.55
C GLN A 69 12.76 -10.75 -10.02
N ASN A 70 11.89 -11.77 -10.01
CA ASN A 70 12.31 -13.11 -10.37
C ASN A 70 12.67 -13.16 -11.87
N LYS A 71 13.87 -13.62 -12.23
CA LYS A 71 14.40 -13.68 -13.61
C LYS A 71 13.47 -14.41 -14.61
N LYS A 72 12.50 -15.19 -14.14
CA LYS A 72 11.46 -15.79 -15.00
C LYS A 72 10.51 -14.75 -15.61
N MET A 73 10.32 -13.61 -14.94
CA MET A 73 9.59 -12.41 -15.37
C MET A 73 10.53 -11.37 -15.99
N SER A 74 11.45 -11.80 -16.87
CA SER A 74 12.36 -10.88 -17.59
C SER A 74 11.62 -10.06 -18.65
N ALA A 75 10.66 -9.22 -18.23
CA ALA A 75 10.10 -8.20 -19.08
C ALA A 75 11.24 -7.26 -19.51
N ARG A 76 11.32 -6.95 -20.79
CA ARG A 76 12.31 -6.01 -21.36
C ARG A 76 11.66 -4.71 -21.82
N ARG A 77 10.35 -4.75 -22.06
CA ARG A 77 9.52 -3.60 -22.44
C ARG A 77 8.10 -3.82 -21.94
N PHE A 78 7.35 -2.73 -21.84
CA PHE A 78 5.92 -2.76 -21.54
C PHE A 78 5.17 -1.81 -22.47
N GLU A 79 3.88 -2.07 -22.67
CA GLU A 79 2.95 -1.17 -23.34
C GLU A 79 1.71 -0.99 -22.45
N THR A 80 1.23 0.24 -22.29
CA THR A 80 -0.01 0.54 -21.59
C THR A 80 -1.13 0.88 -22.58
N GLY A 81 -2.30 0.28 -22.36
CA GLY A 81 -3.49 0.39 -23.20
C GLY A 81 -4.61 1.14 -22.49
N GLU A 82 -5.85 0.67 -22.62
CA GLU A 82 -7.04 1.29 -22.01
C GLU A 82 -6.91 1.53 -20.50
N LEU A 83 -7.36 2.69 -20.04
CA LEU A 83 -7.46 3.06 -18.62
C LEU A 83 -8.95 3.12 -18.25
N LYS A 84 -9.32 2.41 -17.18
CA LYS A 84 -10.64 2.51 -16.57
C LYS A 84 -10.48 3.04 -15.15
N ILE A 85 -11.24 4.07 -14.76
CA ILE A 85 -11.27 4.59 -13.39
C ILE A 85 -12.70 4.45 -12.84
N GLU A 86 -12.82 3.84 -11.67
CA GLU A 86 -14.09 3.63 -11.00
C GLU A 86 -13.87 3.61 -9.47
N ASN A 87 -14.60 4.46 -8.73
CA ASN A 87 -14.63 4.45 -7.27
C ASN A 87 -13.24 4.49 -6.57
N GLY A 88 -12.33 5.33 -7.06
CA GLY A 88 -10.97 5.44 -6.50
C GLY A 88 -10.06 4.26 -6.81
N LEU A 89 -10.45 3.42 -7.77
CA LEU A 89 -9.65 2.35 -8.34
C LEU A 89 -9.42 2.65 -9.82
N ALA A 90 -8.19 2.42 -10.30
CA ALA A 90 -7.83 2.56 -11.70
C ALA A 90 -7.24 1.25 -12.22
N GLU A 91 -7.64 0.84 -13.41
CA GLU A 91 -7.10 -0.33 -14.10
C GLU A 91 -6.52 0.09 -15.45
N VAL A 92 -5.23 -0.17 -15.64
CA VAL A 92 -4.52 0.10 -16.89
C VAL A 92 -4.20 -1.23 -17.56
N ALA A 93 -4.76 -1.46 -18.76
CA ALA A 93 -4.34 -2.57 -19.60
C ALA A 93 -2.82 -2.49 -19.81
N THR A 94 -2.08 -3.55 -19.53
CA THR A 94 -0.63 -3.57 -19.67
C THR A 94 -0.21 -4.86 -20.36
N VAL A 95 0.72 -4.76 -21.30
CA VAL A 95 1.36 -5.92 -21.90
C VAL A 95 2.84 -5.84 -21.59
N LEU A 96 3.36 -6.82 -20.86
CA LEU A 96 4.79 -6.99 -20.68
C LEU A 96 5.32 -7.88 -21.80
N TYR A 97 6.48 -7.53 -22.34
CA TYR A 97 7.14 -8.35 -23.34
C TYR A 97 8.45 -8.87 -22.79
N GLY A 98 8.57 -10.19 -22.71
CA GLY A 98 9.75 -10.92 -22.28
C GLY A 98 10.31 -11.85 -23.36
N GLY A 99 11.30 -12.66 -22.99
CA GLY A 99 12.06 -13.48 -23.95
C GLY A 99 13.22 -12.70 -24.56
N ASP A 100 14.11 -13.42 -25.26
CA ASP A 100 15.33 -12.81 -25.81
C ASP A 100 15.03 -11.90 -27.01
N LYS A 101 13.92 -12.12 -27.71
CA LYS A 101 13.47 -11.31 -28.85
C LYS A 101 12.13 -10.61 -28.60
N GLY A 102 11.60 -10.62 -27.37
CA GLY A 102 10.32 -10.01 -27.04
C GLY A 102 9.10 -10.82 -27.52
N GLU A 103 9.29 -12.11 -27.80
CA GLU A 103 8.28 -13.03 -28.32
C GLU A 103 7.24 -13.44 -27.27
N LEU A 104 7.57 -13.35 -25.98
CA LEU A 104 6.65 -13.67 -24.90
C LEU A 104 5.84 -12.42 -24.54
N GLN A 105 4.53 -12.47 -24.74
CA GLN A 105 3.61 -11.40 -24.35
C GLN A 105 2.83 -11.82 -23.11
N ILE A 106 2.86 -10.98 -22.08
CA ILE A 106 2.20 -11.23 -20.80
C ILE A 106 1.17 -10.11 -20.60
N PRO A 107 -0.08 -10.31 -21.04
CA PRO A 107 -1.14 -9.36 -20.79
C PRO A 107 -1.56 -9.40 -19.31
N LEU A 108 -1.76 -8.21 -18.73
CA LEU A 108 -2.20 -8.01 -17.36
C LEU A 108 -2.97 -6.69 -17.21
N ARG A 109 -3.57 -6.47 -16.03
CA ARG A 109 -4.13 -5.19 -15.60
C ARG A 109 -3.28 -4.63 -14.47
N THR A 110 -2.69 -3.46 -14.68
CA THR A 110 -2.05 -2.72 -13.61
C THR A 110 -3.15 -2.06 -12.80
N VAL A 111 -3.32 -2.48 -11.55
CA VAL A 111 -4.37 -1.99 -10.66
C VAL A 111 -3.76 -0.94 -9.74
N LEU A 112 -4.39 0.23 -9.69
CA LEU A 112 -4.02 1.32 -8.80
C LEU A 112 -5.18 1.67 -7.88
N SER A 113 -4.88 2.07 -6.67
CA SER A 113 -5.84 2.62 -5.71
C SER A 113 -5.45 4.04 -5.32
N LEU A 114 -6.46 4.88 -5.11
CA LEU A 114 -6.29 6.26 -4.68
C LEU A 114 -6.19 6.32 -3.15
N HIS A 115 -5.03 6.69 -2.63
CA HIS A 115 -4.77 6.91 -1.20
C HIS A 115 -4.22 8.32 -0.99
N ASP A 116 -4.81 9.08 -0.05
CA ASP A 116 -4.40 10.45 0.25
C ASP A 116 -4.23 11.33 -1.00
N ASN A 117 -5.19 11.21 -1.93
CA ASN A 117 -5.21 11.93 -3.20
C ASN A 117 -4.01 11.62 -4.13
N ARG A 118 -3.39 10.44 -3.98
CA ARG A 118 -2.32 9.92 -4.82
C ARG A 118 -2.65 8.51 -5.31
N TRP A 119 -2.39 8.24 -6.58
CA TRP A 119 -2.49 6.90 -7.13
C TRP A 119 -1.28 6.07 -6.69
N LEU A 120 -1.53 4.85 -6.24
CA LEU A 120 -0.51 3.89 -5.87
C LEU A 120 -0.86 2.52 -6.49
N VAL A 121 0.15 1.80 -6.94
CA VAL A 121 -0.01 0.47 -7.54
C VAL A 121 -0.28 -0.56 -6.44
N ASP A 122 -1.37 -1.31 -6.60
CA ASP A 122 -1.66 -2.51 -5.83
C ASP A 122 -0.98 -3.70 -6.53
N VAL A 123 0.22 -4.06 -6.07
CA VAL A 123 1.05 -5.11 -6.68
C VAL A 123 0.35 -6.46 -6.61
N GLN A 124 -0.36 -6.74 -5.51
CA GLN A 124 -1.05 -8.01 -5.32
C GLN A 124 -2.16 -8.17 -6.35
N LYS A 125 -3.02 -7.16 -6.52
CA LYS A 125 -4.10 -7.19 -7.53
C LYS A 125 -3.53 -7.17 -8.95
N THR A 126 -2.45 -6.43 -9.17
CA THR A 126 -1.75 -6.38 -10.47
C THR A 126 -1.24 -7.77 -10.87
N LEU A 127 -0.55 -8.48 -9.97
CA LEU A 127 -0.11 -9.86 -10.20
C LEU A 127 -1.28 -10.82 -10.37
N GLY A 128 -2.33 -10.67 -9.56
CA GLY A 128 -3.54 -11.48 -9.64
C GLY A 128 -4.31 -11.34 -10.95
N SER A 129 -4.09 -10.25 -11.69
CA SER A 129 -4.71 -10.02 -13.01
C SER A 129 -4.01 -10.76 -14.16
N MET A 130 -2.83 -11.33 -13.93
CA MET A 130 -2.09 -12.07 -14.95
C MET A 130 -2.85 -13.36 -15.32
N VAL A 131 -3.11 -13.55 -16.61
CA VAL A 131 -3.82 -14.75 -17.09
C VAL A 131 -2.93 -15.98 -16.92
N SER A 132 -3.48 -17.02 -16.27
CA SER A 132 -2.82 -18.27 -15.90
C SER A 132 -2.18 -19.07 -17.06
N GLY A 133 -2.44 -18.70 -18.31
CA GLY A 133 -1.83 -19.31 -19.49
C GLY A 133 -0.45 -18.74 -19.89
N ALA A 134 -0.13 -17.49 -19.52
CA ALA A 134 1.12 -16.84 -19.95
C ALA A 134 2.28 -17.07 -18.96
N MET A 135 2.01 -17.20 -17.65
CA MET A 135 3.02 -17.45 -16.61
C MET A 135 2.45 -18.18 -15.38
N GLY A 136 2.08 -19.45 -15.53
CA GLY A 136 1.58 -20.27 -14.40
C GLY A 136 2.48 -20.22 -13.15
N ALA A 137 3.80 -20.15 -13.32
CA ALA A 137 4.76 -20.10 -12.22
C ALA A 137 4.65 -18.86 -11.30
N VAL A 138 4.21 -17.70 -11.82
CA VAL A 138 4.08 -16.46 -11.01
C VAL A 138 2.78 -16.50 -10.21
N VAL A 139 1.71 -17.03 -10.80
CA VAL A 139 0.43 -17.27 -10.13
C VAL A 139 0.59 -18.33 -9.04
N ASP A 140 1.29 -19.42 -9.32
CA ASP A 140 1.59 -20.47 -8.35
C ASP A 140 2.44 -19.93 -7.19
N GLN A 141 3.45 -19.10 -7.49
CA GLN A 141 4.29 -18.46 -6.47
C GLN A 141 3.49 -17.46 -5.63
N LEU A 142 2.57 -16.69 -6.24
CA LEU A 142 1.67 -15.79 -5.52
C LEU A 142 0.73 -16.59 -4.59
N ASN A 143 0.11 -17.66 -5.09
CA ASN A 143 -0.78 -18.51 -4.30
C ASN A 143 -0.03 -19.18 -3.14
N SER A 144 1.18 -19.69 -3.38
CA SER A 144 2.04 -20.26 -2.34
C SER A 144 2.42 -19.21 -1.30
N PHE A 145 2.84 -18.02 -1.72
CA PHE A 145 3.21 -16.93 -0.81
C PHE A 145 2.03 -16.47 0.04
N MET A 146 0.83 -16.36 -0.54
CA MET A 146 -0.39 -16.03 0.19
C MET A 146 -0.74 -17.11 1.23
N GLN A 147 -0.66 -18.39 0.86
CA GLN A 147 -0.91 -19.49 1.78
C GLN A 147 0.10 -19.53 2.93
N GLU A 148 1.38 -19.30 2.65
CA GLU A 148 2.43 -19.26 3.67
C GLU A 148 2.26 -18.07 4.61
N SER A 149 1.92 -16.90 4.07
CA SER A 149 1.62 -15.69 4.86
C SER A 149 0.43 -15.92 5.81
N LEU A 150 -0.66 -16.54 5.32
CA LEU A 150 -1.83 -16.85 6.13
C LEU A 150 -1.51 -17.87 7.24
N LYS A 151 -0.74 -18.91 6.92
CA LYS A 151 -0.29 -19.91 7.90
C LYS A 151 0.61 -19.29 8.98
N GLY A 152 1.53 -18.40 8.60
CA GLY A 152 2.42 -17.72 9.53
C GLY A 152 1.68 -16.76 10.48
N LEU A 153 0.61 -16.13 10.00
CA LEU A 153 -0.24 -15.25 10.81
C LEU A 153 -1.05 -16.05 11.84
N ASP A 154 -1.65 -17.16 11.42
CA ASP A 154 -2.43 -18.05 12.30
C ASP A 154 -1.55 -18.72 13.38
N SER A 155 -0.35 -19.16 13.01
CA SER A 155 0.61 -19.72 13.97
C SER A 155 1.11 -18.67 14.97
N SER A 156 1.43 -17.45 14.51
CA SER A 156 1.88 -16.36 15.38
C SER A 156 0.76 -15.88 16.33
N LEU A 157 -0.48 -15.82 15.85
CA LEU A 157 -1.64 -15.49 16.68
C LEU A 157 -1.90 -16.57 17.72
N SER A 158 -1.91 -17.85 17.33
CA SER A 158 -2.06 -18.97 18.27
C SER A 158 -0.96 -18.97 19.34
N GLU A 159 0.30 -18.78 18.94
CA GLU A 159 1.41 -18.77 19.89
C GLU A 159 1.32 -17.59 20.87
N ASN A 160 0.87 -16.42 20.41
CA ASN A 160 0.66 -15.26 21.26
C ASN A 160 -0.54 -15.42 22.21
N ILE A 161 -1.63 -16.05 21.76
CA ILE A 161 -2.79 -16.36 22.61
C ILE A 161 -2.41 -17.38 23.69
N ASP A 162 -1.65 -18.42 23.35
CA ASP A 162 -1.17 -19.40 24.31
C ASP A 162 -0.22 -18.79 25.34
N LYS A 163 0.70 -17.93 24.91
CA LYS A 163 1.60 -17.18 25.81
C LYS A 163 0.84 -16.22 26.72
N LEU A 164 -0.16 -15.52 26.18
CA LEU A 164 -1.02 -14.62 26.95
C LEU A 164 -1.84 -15.39 27.99
N GLY A 165 -2.41 -16.54 27.61
CA GLY A 165 -3.16 -17.42 28.52
C GLY A 165 -2.30 -17.90 29.69
N LYS A 166 -1.09 -18.40 29.40
CA LYS A 166 -0.13 -18.84 30.44
C LYS A 166 0.28 -17.71 31.37
N SER A 167 0.54 -16.51 30.84
CA SER A 167 0.92 -15.35 31.64
C SER A 167 -0.22 -14.87 32.55
N LEU A 168 -1.47 -14.93 32.07
CA LEU A 168 -2.65 -14.62 32.86
C LEU A 168 -2.86 -15.63 33.99
N GLU A 169 -2.68 -16.92 33.69
CA GLU A 169 -2.80 -18.01 34.66
C GLU A 169 -1.71 -17.94 35.74
N GLU A 170 -0.46 -17.66 35.37
CA GLU A 170 0.61 -17.38 36.33
C GLU A 170 0.27 -16.17 37.21
N SER A 171 -0.22 -15.09 36.63
CA SER A 171 -0.58 -13.88 37.38
C SER A 171 -1.73 -14.12 38.37
N MET A 172 -2.75 -14.88 37.97
CA MET A 172 -3.87 -15.30 38.84
C MET A 172 -3.39 -16.18 40.00
N ASN A 173 -2.54 -17.17 39.71
CA ASN A 173 -1.97 -18.06 40.72
C ASN A 173 -1.05 -17.31 41.70
N GLN A 174 -0.28 -16.33 41.20
CA GLN A 174 0.56 -15.45 42.02
C GLN A 174 -0.30 -14.60 42.96
N LEU A 175 -1.37 -13.99 42.44
CA LEU A 175 -2.29 -13.17 43.23
C LEU A 175 -3.01 -14.00 44.30
N GLN A 176 -3.44 -15.22 43.98
CA GLN A 176 -4.06 -16.12 44.94
C GLN A 176 -3.09 -16.52 46.07
N LYS A 177 -1.81 -16.75 45.74
CA LYS A 177 -0.76 -17.02 46.75
C LYS A 177 -0.48 -15.82 47.64
N ASP A 178 -0.46 -14.61 47.08
CA ASP A 178 -0.24 -13.39 47.86
C ASP A 178 -1.44 -13.04 48.74
N LEU A 179 -2.67 -13.32 48.28
CA LEU A 179 -3.89 -13.18 49.10
C LEU A 179 -4.03 -14.27 50.18
N ALA A 180 -3.46 -15.46 49.95
CA ALA A 180 -3.44 -16.54 50.94
C ALA A 180 -2.35 -16.36 52.01
N LYS A 181 -1.40 -15.43 51.84
CA LYS A 181 -0.46 -15.06 52.89
C LYS A 181 -1.19 -14.23 53.95
N PRO A 182 -1.15 -14.62 55.24
CA PRO A 182 -1.70 -13.81 56.32
C PRO A 182 -0.95 -12.47 56.38
N PRO A 183 -1.61 -11.37 56.79
CA PRO A 183 -0.97 -10.07 56.90
C PRO A 183 0.21 -10.19 57.87
N VAL A 184 1.42 -9.87 57.38
CA VAL A 184 2.60 -9.74 58.23
C VAL A 184 2.30 -8.58 59.18
N ASN A 185 2.14 -8.91 60.46
CA ASN A 185 1.98 -7.94 61.53
C ASN A 185 3.14 -6.94 61.43
N PRO A 186 2.89 -5.62 61.27
CA PRO A 186 3.98 -4.66 61.23
C PRO A 186 4.74 -4.75 62.56
N THR A 187 6.03 -5.05 62.47
CA THR A 187 6.95 -4.99 63.60
C THR A 187 6.87 -3.57 64.19
N PRO A 188 6.66 -3.41 65.51
CA PRO A 188 6.60 -2.10 66.14
C PRO A 188 7.86 -1.29 65.81
N ALA A 189 7.66 -0.06 65.33
CA ALA A 189 8.74 0.88 65.09
C ALA A 189 9.59 1.05 66.38
N PRO A 190 10.93 1.20 66.26
CA PRO A 190 11.78 1.45 67.42
C PRO A 190 11.34 2.76 68.11
N PRO A 191 11.45 2.85 69.45
CA PRO A 191 11.00 4.02 70.19
C PRO A 191 11.83 5.26 69.79
N PRO A 192 11.25 6.46 69.88
CA PRO A 192 11.94 7.70 69.54
C PRO A 192 13.08 7.95 70.53
N ASP A 193 14.26 8.26 69.99
CA ASP A 193 15.45 8.59 70.75
C ASP A 193 15.21 9.88 71.53
N SER A 194 14.92 9.72 72.83
CA SER A 194 14.81 10.79 73.80
C SER A 194 16.22 11.12 74.31
N SER A 195 16.95 11.94 73.54
CA SER A 195 18.15 12.61 74.03
C SER A 195 17.94 14.11 73.96
N ALA A 196 17.53 14.66 75.09
CA ALA A 196 17.58 16.06 75.43
C ALA A 196 19.02 16.61 75.27
N GLN A 197 19.17 17.86 74.81
CA GLN A 197 19.37 18.98 75.75
C GLN A 197 19.43 20.36 75.06
N PRO A 198 19.08 21.44 75.81
CA PRO A 198 18.91 22.81 75.33
C PRO A 198 20.15 23.69 75.50
N ILE A 199 20.14 24.87 74.86
CA ILE A 199 20.88 26.07 75.28
C ILE A 199 19.85 27.14 75.64
#